data_AF-A0A1I7XY80-F1
#
_entry.id   AF-A0A1I7XY80-F1
#
_cell.length_a   1.000
_cell.length_b   1.000
_cell.length_c   1.000
_cell.angle_alpha   90.00
_cell.angle_beta   90.00
_cell.angle_gamma   90.00
#
_symmetry.space_group_name_H-M   'P 1'
#
loop_
_entity.id
_entity.type
_entity.pdbx_description
1 polymer ?
#
loop_
_entity_poly.entity_id
_entity_poly.type
_entity_poly.pdbx_seq_one_letter_code
_entity_poly.pdbx_strand_id
1 'polypeptide(L)'
;MCNQVERHEMDYKRGVQDGNGNPDEETRKDLRQTLAKDLITALEKKLEPGQVLGKVYMSPKDWKGSRAYMQTKYADFKAIVSQKGKVTWFLTFTGNPAWPEIQRSLCNTRRKGTYIHNPNVMNRVFMAKVFMAKYNELLKDIHERNVLGKEDDPRTPEGVDQYIKAEIPEEPSEDDHSESAKQQRRLRQYVLEKMVHTCDSRCLTATGDTKKKARQTCQKHFPKPFSPFTVLGDHGPPLYMRRQPAPEGVAITDDNRHLYGSRHVKKLRSGEVIVQDNRHVVPYNPYILLKYNAHANLEYVGSAKCLEYIFKYVMKGHDRAYVKVTAKCLEYIFKYVMKGHDRAYVKVTDYRGVPVTDNQGRQVVNYDEIEHSFSVRYMAAPEALYRINGYPIVKLSHTVEKLYVHTPGGTTVVYDEKEIMDAAQAQATEGEKKTPLTQFFALCAEDEEARKLRFPEVPLHYRFDASKDKKKWIKRKYNKDIVVRVG
;
A
#
# COMPACT_ATOMS: atom_id res chain seq x y z
N MET A 1 -10.31 -0.32 -19.10
CA MET A 1 -11.15 -1.37 -18.48
C MET A 1 -10.63 -1.89 -17.12
N CYS A 2 -9.35 -2.23 -16.93
CA CYS A 2 -8.91 -2.89 -15.68
C CYS A 2 -8.93 -1.99 -14.40
N ASN A 3 -8.72 -0.67 -14.54
CA ASN A 3 -8.92 0.31 -13.45
C ASN A 3 -10.38 0.41 -12.94
N GLN A 4 -11.36 -0.10 -13.71
CA GLN A 4 -12.78 -0.14 -13.34
C GLN A 4 -13.18 -1.49 -12.74
N VAL A 5 -12.43 -2.57 -12.93
CA VAL A 5 -12.66 -3.86 -12.25
C VAL A 5 -12.13 -3.76 -10.83
N GLU A 6 -10.91 -3.26 -10.67
CA GLU A 6 -10.32 -2.95 -9.37
C GLU A 6 -11.16 -1.89 -8.62
N ARG A 7 -11.68 -0.86 -9.31
CA ARG A 7 -12.66 0.08 -8.72
C ARG A 7 -14.00 -0.55 -8.38
N HIS A 8 -14.61 -1.36 -9.24
CA HIS A 8 -15.87 -2.03 -8.92
C HIS A 8 -15.74 -2.96 -7.71
N GLU A 9 -14.62 -3.70 -7.57
CA GLU A 9 -14.36 -4.49 -6.37
C GLU A 9 -14.18 -3.60 -5.13
N MET A 10 -13.53 -2.43 -5.26
CA MET A 10 -13.40 -1.45 -4.17
C MET A 10 -14.76 -0.85 -3.78
N ASP A 11 -15.57 -0.45 -4.76
CA ASP A 11 -16.90 0.14 -4.55
C ASP A 11 -17.90 -0.90 -4.01
N TYR A 12 -17.81 -2.15 -4.47
CA TYR A 12 -18.60 -3.27 -3.93
C TYR A 12 -18.24 -3.55 -2.47
N LYS A 13 -16.93 -3.64 -2.15
CA LYS A 13 -16.49 -3.87 -0.76
C LYS A 13 -16.84 -2.70 0.15
N ARG A 14 -16.78 -1.47 -0.35
CA ARG A 14 -17.23 -0.26 0.34
C ARG A 14 -18.74 -0.29 0.60
N GLY A 15 -19.55 -0.67 -0.39
CA GLY A 15 -21.01 -0.78 -0.25
C GLY A 15 -21.44 -1.83 0.78
N VAL A 16 -20.69 -2.94 0.91
CA VAL A 16 -20.94 -3.96 1.97
C VAL A 16 -20.50 -3.46 3.35
N GLN A 17 -19.55 -2.52 3.44
CA GLN A 17 -19.07 -1.93 4.70
C GLN A 17 -19.90 -0.74 5.19
N ASP A 18 -20.48 0.04 4.29
CA ASP A 18 -21.21 1.28 4.60
C ASP A 18 -22.68 1.07 5.02
N GLY A 19 -23.14 -0.18 5.18
CA GLY A 19 -24.39 -0.51 5.91
C GLY A 19 -25.70 0.07 5.35
N ASN A 20 -25.74 0.52 4.10
CA ASN A 20 -26.93 1.16 3.52
C ASN A 20 -27.89 0.18 2.81
N GLY A 21 -28.15 -0.95 3.47
CA GLY A 21 -29.14 -1.93 3.07
C GLY A 21 -29.36 -2.88 4.23
N ASN A 22 -30.60 -2.98 4.71
CA ASN A 22 -31.02 -3.91 5.75
C ASN A 22 -30.49 -5.31 5.36
N PRO A 23 -29.60 -5.94 6.15
CA PRO A 23 -29.06 -7.23 5.77
C PRO A 23 -30.10 -8.27 6.14
N ASP A 24 -30.89 -8.71 5.14
CA ASP A 24 -31.53 -10.00 5.23
C ASP A 24 -30.46 -11.02 5.61
N GLU A 25 -30.79 -11.93 6.52
CA GLU A 25 -29.89 -12.85 7.22
C GLU A 25 -29.02 -13.71 6.28
N GLU A 26 -29.43 -13.79 5.00
CA GLU A 26 -28.76 -14.44 3.87
C GLU A 26 -27.60 -13.63 3.25
N THR A 27 -27.44 -12.36 3.66
CA THR A 27 -26.46 -11.39 3.12
C THR A 27 -25.24 -11.20 4.03
N ARG A 28 -24.99 -12.11 4.98
CA ARG A 28 -23.63 -12.31 5.53
C ARG A 28 -22.74 -13.01 4.49
N LYS A 29 -22.61 -12.42 3.30
CA LYS A 29 -21.67 -12.93 2.28
C LYS A 29 -20.26 -12.68 2.76
N ASP A 30 -19.57 -13.78 3.02
CA ASP A 30 -18.22 -13.83 3.57
C ASP A 30 -17.25 -13.00 2.70
N LEU A 31 -16.82 -11.83 3.18
CA LEU A 31 -15.90 -10.88 2.52
C LEU A 31 -14.47 -11.42 2.32
N ARG A 32 -14.26 -12.74 2.44
CA ARG A 32 -12.95 -13.39 2.60
C ARG A 32 -12.30 -13.84 1.32
N GLN A 33 -13.02 -13.90 0.21
CA GLN A 33 -12.47 -14.24 -1.09
C GLN A 33 -13.22 -13.39 -2.11
N THR A 34 -12.53 -12.57 -2.92
CA THR A 34 -13.14 -12.24 -4.22
C THR A 34 -13.13 -13.58 -4.96
N LEU A 35 -14.23 -14.35 -4.86
CA LEU A 35 -14.26 -15.66 -5.50
C LEU A 35 -14.07 -15.44 -7.00
N ALA A 36 -13.46 -16.41 -7.69
CA ALA A 36 -13.41 -16.39 -9.14
C ALA A 36 -14.80 -16.11 -9.73
N LYS A 37 -15.85 -16.61 -9.07
CA LYS A 37 -17.26 -16.34 -9.32
C LYS A 37 -17.63 -14.85 -9.30
N ASP A 38 -17.25 -14.08 -8.30
CA ASP A 38 -17.61 -12.64 -8.22
C ASP A 38 -16.93 -11.83 -9.31
N LEU A 39 -15.67 -12.17 -9.62
CA LEU A 39 -14.96 -11.56 -10.75
C LEU A 39 -15.65 -11.93 -12.07
N ILE A 40 -15.99 -13.20 -12.27
CA ILE A 40 -16.72 -13.68 -13.45
C ILE A 40 -18.03 -12.90 -13.60
N THR A 41 -18.84 -12.80 -12.53
CA THR A 41 -20.09 -12.02 -12.56
C THR A 41 -19.85 -10.55 -12.87
N ALA A 42 -18.78 -9.94 -12.35
CA ALA A 42 -18.44 -8.56 -12.65
C ALA A 42 -17.94 -8.37 -14.09
N LEU A 43 -17.32 -9.38 -14.70
CA LEU A 43 -16.92 -9.38 -16.11
C LEU A 43 -18.14 -9.57 -17.02
N GLU A 44 -19.04 -10.49 -16.68
CA GLU A 44 -20.30 -10.73 -17.41
C GLU A 44 -21.17 -9.48 -17.49
N LYS A 45 -21.31 -8.74 -16.38
CA LYS A 45 -22.05 -7.46 -16.34
C LYS A 45 -21.50 -6.37 -17.26
N LYS A 46 -20.26 -6.52 -17.75
CA LYS A 46 -19.57 -5.52 -18.57
C LYS A 46 -19.51 -5.90 -20.05
N LEU A 47 -20.06 -7.05 -20.42
CA LEU A 47 -20.16 -7.46 -21.81
C LEU A 47 -21.14 -6.58 -22.57
N GLU A 48 -20.80 -6.24 -23.81
CA GLU A 48 -21.71 -5.55 -24.72
C GLU A 48 -22.77 -6.54 -25.27
N PRO A 49 -23.93 -6.06 -25.75
CA PRO A 49 -24.91 -6.91 -26.41
C PRO A 49 -24.27 -7.69 -27.57
N GLY A 50 -24.48 -9.02 -27.59
CA GLY A 50 -23.85 -9.91 -28.58
C GLY A 50 -22.49 -10.48 -28.17
N GLN A 51 -22.00 -10.16 -26.97
CA GLN A 51 -20.79 -10.76 -26.40
C GLN A 51 -21.11 -11.83 -25.34
N VAL A 52 -20.21 -12.79 -25.22
CA VAL A 52 -20.20 -13.81 -24.16
C VAL A 52 -18.82 -13.92 -23.54
N LEU A 53 -18.77 -14.20 -22.24
CA LEU A 53 -17.52 -14.43 -21.55
C LEU A 53 -16.95 -15.79 -21.95
N GLY A 54 -15.72 -15.80 -22.41
CA GLY A 54 -14.97 -17.02 -22.72
C GLY A 54 -14.15 -17.52 -21.53
N LYS A 55 -12.92 -17.95 -21.80
CA LYS A 55 -11.99 -18.42 -20.76
C LYS A 55 -11.50 -17.24 -19.91
N VAL A 56 -11.37 -17.51 -18.60
CA VAL A 56 -10.88 -16.54 -17.61
C VAL A 56 -9.59 -17.08 -16.99
N TYR A 57 -8.46 -16.48 -17.34
CA TYR A 57 -7.15 -16.80 -16.79
C TYR A 57 -6.83 -15.84 -15.64
N MET A 58 -6.63 -16.40 -14.44
CA MET A 58 -6.30 -15.62 -13.24
C MET A 58 -4.84 -15.81 -12.85
N SER A 59 -4.25 -14.77 -12.28
CA SER A 59 -2.88 -14.85 -11.77
C SER A 59 -2.76 -15.78 -10.56
N PRO A 60 -1.68 -16.56 -10.42
CA PRO A 60 -1.42 -17.32 -9.21
C PRO A 60 -1.26 -16.42 -7.97
N LYS A 61 -1.67 -16.92 -6.80
CA LYS A 61 -1.54 -16.22 -5.51
C LYS A 61 -0.08 -16.00 -5.10
N ASP A 62 0.84 -16.80 -5.63
CA ASP A 62 2.27 -16.76 -5.30
C ASP A 62 3.03 -15.76 -6.19
N TRP A 63 2.40 -15.27 -7.26
CA TRP A 63 2.99 -14.29 -8.15
C TRP A 63 3.03 -12.91 -7.47
N LYS A 64 4.20 -12.55 -6.93
CA LYS A 64 4.41 -11.30 -6.18
C LYS A 64 3.91 -10.08 -6.96
N GLY A 65 3.00 -9.32 -6.36
CA GLY A 65 2.42 -8.11 -6.94
C GLY A 65 1.28 -8.36 -7.95
N SER A 66 0.84 -9.61 -8.13
CA SER A 66 -0.42 -9.91 -8.81
C SER A 66 -1.63 -9.49 -7.97
N ARG A 67 -2.82 -9.41 -8.58
CA ARG A 67 -4.06 -9.08 -7.86
C ARG A 67 -4.32 -10.11 -6.74
N ALA A 68 -4.23 -11.40 -7.07
CA ALA A 68 -4.45 -12.49 -6.12
C ALA A 68 -3.45 -12.49 -4.95
N TYR A 69 -2.18 -12.16 -5.23
CA TYR A 69 -1.16 -11.98 -4.20
C TYR A 69 -1.49 -10.82 -3.26
N MET A 70 -1.84 -9.64 -3.79
CA MET A 70 -2.12 -8.46 -2.96
C MET A 70 -3.40 -8.63 -2.13
N GLN A 71 -4.44 -9.25 -2.70
CA GLN A 71 -5.67 -9.61 -1.96
C GLN A 71 -5.35 -10.56 -0.79
N THR A 72 -4.46 -11.53 -1.02
CA THR A 72 -4.03 -12.45 0.04
C THR A 72 -3.32 -11.70 1.17
N LYS A 73 -2.37 -10.82 0.84
CA LYS A 73 -1.65 -10.01 1.84
C LYS A 73 -2.57 -9.06 2.60
N TYR A 74 -3.58 -8.54 1.93
CA TYR A 74 -4.61 -7.75 2.60
C TYR A 74 -5.43 -8.57 3.60
N ALA A 75 -5.89 -9.75 3.20
CA ALA A 75 -6.65 -10.61 4.11
C ALA A 75 -5.76 -11.12 5.27
N ASP A 76 -4.47 -11.33 5.05
CA ASP A 76 -3.49 -11.61 6.11
C ASP A 76 -3.39 -10.41 7.08
N PHE A 77 -3.26 -9.19 6.56
CA PHE A 77 -3.21 -7.96 7.36
C PHE A 77 -4.48 -7.75 8.20
N LYS A 78 -5.67 -7.97 7.63
CA LYS A 78 -6.93 -7.92 8.39
C LYS A 78 -6.95 -8.88 9.57
N ALA A 79 -6.44 -10.11 9.37
CA ALA A 79 -6.39 -11.09 10.45
C ALA A 79 -5.48 -10.61 11.59
N ILE A 80 -4.34 -9.98 11.24
CA ILE A 80 -3.43 -9.39 12.22
C ILE A 80 -4.14 -8.28 13.00
N VAL A 81 -4.75 -7.31 12.32
CA VAL A 81 -5.45 -6.20 12.97
C VAL A 81 -6.59 -6.68 13.89
N SER A 82 -7.32 -7.71 13.45
CA SER A 82 -8.40 -8.31 14.24
C SER A 82 -7.91 -8.95 15.54
N GLN A 83 -6.73 -9.60 15.52
CA GLN A 83 -6.21 -10.35 16.67
C GLN A 83 -5.21 -9.58 17.53
N LYS A 84 -4.51 -8.60 16.96
CA LYS A 84 -3.44 -7.83 17.61
C LYS A 84 -3.85 -6.40 17.93
N GLY A 85 -4.99 -5.94 17.41
CA GLY A 85 -5.53 -4.61 17.67
C GLY A 85 -5.37 -3.65 16.50
N LYS A 86 -5.97 -2.47 16.67
CA LYS A 86 -6.06 -1.43 15.63
C LYS A 86 -4.69 -0.82 15.33
N VAL A 87 -4.51 -0.41 14.07
CA VAL A 87 -3.34 0.34 13.61
C VAL A 87 -3.34 1.73 14.25
N THR A 88 -2.22 2.11 14.86
CA THR A 88 -2.03 3.45 15.44
C THR A 88 -1.40 4.42 14.45
N TRP A 89 -0.31 4.01 13.78
CA TRP A 89 0.53 4.87 12.96
C TRP A 89 0.55 4.43 11.50
N PHE A 90 0.54 5.41 10.59
CA PHE A 90 0.80 5.20 9.17
C PHE A 90 1.98 6.07 8.74
N LEU A 91 3.11 5.41 8.48
CA LEU A 91 4.35 6.06 8.03
C LEU A 91 4.58 5.77 6.55
N THR A 92 4.68 6.83 5.75
CA THR A 92 5.20 6.74 4.38
C THR A 92 6.59 7.36 4.34
N PHE A 93 7.54 6.69 3.71
CA PHE A 93 8.93 7.11 3.68
C PHE A 93 9.45 7.10 2.24
N THR A 94 9.91 8.25 1.76
CA THR A 94 10.47 8.39 0.42
C THR A 94 11.97 8.64 0.53
N GLY A 95 12.78 7.74 -0.03
CA GLY A 95 14.23 7.86 0.00
C GLY A 95 14.73 9.16 -0.64
N ASN A 96 15.75 9.78 -0.04
CA ASN A 96 16.30 11.03 -0.52
C ASN A 96 17.51 10.79 -1.45
N PRO A 97 17.46 11.18 -2.74
CA PRO A 97 18.56 11.03 -3.68
C PRO A 97 19.85 11.76 -3.25
N ALA A 98 19.78 12.73 -2.31
CA ALA A 98 20.92 13.48 -1.78
C ALA A 98 21.64 12.84 -0.57
N TRP A 99 21.21 11.66 -0.11
CA TRP A 99 22.07 10.64 0.52
C TRP A 99 23.59 10.78 0.30
N PRO A 100 24.47 11.14 1.27
CA PRO A 100 25.93 11.13 1.04
C PRO A 100 26.44 9.77 0.55
N GLU A 101 25.80 8.67 0.96
CA GLU A 101 26.07 7.32 0.47
C GLU A 101 25.75 7.16 -1.03
N ILE A 102 24.71 7.85 -1.56
CA ILE A 102 24.36 7.84 -2.99
C ILE A 102 25.35 8.69 -3.75
N GLN A 103 25.57 9.91 -3.25
CA GLN A 103 26.39 10.90 -3.94
C GLN A 103 27.82 10.39 -4.13
N ARG A 104 28.39 9.73 -3.10
CA ARG A 104 29.69 9.04 -3.19
C ARG A 104 29.68 7.83 -4.13
N SER A 105 28.56 7.14 -4.29
CA SER A 105 28.48 6.00 -5.23
C SER A 105 28.37 6.48 -6.69
N LEU A 106 27.72 7.62 -6.91
CA LEU A 106 27.53 8.22 -8.24
C LEU A 106 28.77 8.94 -8.75
N CYS A 107 29.61 9.50 -7.87
CA CYS A 107 30.85 10.21 -8.27
C CYS A 107 31.88 9.31 -8.95
N ASN A 108 31.82 7.99 -8.72
CA ASN A 108 32.72 6.99 -9.33
C ASN A 108 32.27 6.54 -10.74
N THR A 109 31.22 7.13 -11.30
CA THR A 109 30.76 6.83 -12.65
C THR A 109 31.26 7.87 -13.65
N ARG A 110 31.82 7.44 -14.80
CA ARG A 110 32.35 8.32 -15.87
C ARG A 110 31.30 9.30 -16.42
N ARG A 111 30.00 9.04 -16.21
CA ARG A 111 28.90 9.96 -16.51
C ARG A 111 28.47 10.64 -15.21
N LYS A 112 29.07 11.79 -14.89
CA LYS A 112 28.53 12.72 -13.88
C LYS A 112 27.14 13.14 -14.35
N GLY A 113 26.11 12.48 -13.85
CA GLY A 113 24.75 12.68 -14.33
C GLY A 113 23.75 11.96 -13.44
N THR A 114 22.71 12.71 -13.09
CA THR A 114 21.51 12.38 -12.32
C THR A 114 21.29 10.88 -12.04
N TYR A 115 21.07 10.53 -10.78
CA TYR A 115 20.80 9.17 -10.29
C TYR A 115 19.84 8.34 -11.18
N ILE A 116 18.89 9.02 -11.83
CA ILE A 116 17.91 8.46 -12.78
C ILE A 116 18.57 7.73 -13.96
N HIS A 117 19.74 8.15 -14.42
CA HIS A 117 20.43 7.59 -15.59
C HIS A 117 21.33 6.39 -15.27
N ASN A 118 21.50 6.03 -14.00
CA ASN A 118 22.38 4.95 -13.55
C ASN A 118 21.61 3.87 -12.75
N PRO A 119 20.61 3.19 -13.36
CA PRO A 119 19.74 2.23 -12.67
C PRO A 119 20.51 1.03 -12.09
N ASN A 120 21.61 0.61 -12.70
CA ASN A 120 22.44 -0.49 -12.20
C ASN A 120 23.09 -0.17 -10.85
N VAL A 121 23.71 1.00 -10.71
CA VAL A 121 24.30 1.48 -9.44
C VAL A 121 23.20 1.78 -8.43
N MET A 122 22.13 2.45 -8.91
CA MET A 122 20.96 2.76 -8.08
C MET A 122 20.30 1.53 -7.49
N ASN A 123 20.27 0.38 -8.17
CA ASN A 123 19.54 -0.79 -7.66
C ASN A 123 20.43 -1.84 -7.01
N ARG A 124 21.60 -2.16 -7.59
CA ARG A 124 22.46 -3.25 -7.07
C ARG A 124 23.15 -2.89 -5.75
N VAL A 125 23.58 -1.63 -5.61
CA VAL A 125 24.34 -1.17 -4.43
C VAL A 125 23.51 -0.24 -3.58
N PHE A 126 22.69 0.61 -4.21
CA PHE A 126 22.17 1.77 -3.52
C PHE A 126 20.75 1.56 -2.92
N MET A 127 19.76 1.17 -3.70
CA MET A 127 18.38 0.94 -3.23
C MET A 127 18.20 -0.43 -2.57
N ALA A 128 18.98 -1.44 -2.94
CA ALA A 128 18.90 -2.72 -2.24
C ALA A 128 19.72 -2.77 -0.94
N LYS A 129 20.78 -1.95 -0.77
CA LYS A 129 21.61 -1.98 0.45
C LYS A 129 21.48 -0.74 1.33
N VAL A 130 21.50 0.48 0.76
CA VAL A 130 21.39 1.71 1.58
C VAL A 130 19.95 1.93 2.03
N PHE A 131 18.96 1.79 1.14
CA PHE A 131 17.57 1.86 1.56
C PHE A 131 17.22 0.70 2.50
N MET A 132 17.69 -0.53 2.24
CA MET A 132 17.46 -1.64 3.19
C MET A 132 18.17 -1.44 4.53
N ALA A 133 19.39 -0.91 4.55
CA ALA A 133 20.09 -0.58 5.80
C ALA A 133 19.33 0.50 6.57
N LYS A 134 18.90 1.57 5.90
CA LYS A 134 18.08 2.64 6.52
C LYS A 134 16.70 2.13 6.94
N TYR A 135 16.09 1.23 6.17
CA TYR A 135 14.83 0.56 6.49
C TYR A 135 14.98 -0.33 7.74
N ASN A 136 16.01 -1.17 7.79
CA ASN A 136 16.29 -2.00 8.96
C ASN A 136 16.59 -1.14 10.19
N GLU A 137 17.37 -0.07 10.04
CA GLU A 137 17.64 0.88 11.12
C GLU A 137 16.37 1.62 11.56
N LEU A 138 15.47 1.95 10.62
CA LEU A 138 14.18 2.57 10.93
C LEU A 138 13.27 1.60 11.69
N LEU A 139 13.30 0.32 11.34
CA LEU A 139 12.61 -0.71 12.13
C LEU A 139 13.17 -0.81 13.54
N LYS A 140 14.50 -0.70 13.73
CA LYS A 140 15.10 -0.64 15.07
C LYS A 140 14.69 0.61 15.84
N ASP A 141 14.68 1.77 15.18
CA ASP A 141 14.18 3.01 15.78
C ASP A 141 12.75 2.87 16.28
N ILE A 142 11.89 2.23 15.48
CA ILE A 142 10.49 2.04 15.82
C ILE A 142 10.32 0.99 16.92
N HIS A 143 10.94 -0.19 16.79
CA HIS A 143 10.67 -1.34 17.66
C HIS A 143 11.59 -1.46 18.87
N GLU A 144 12.86 -1.07 18.75
CA GLU A 144 13.83 -1.19 19.84
C GLU A 144 13.97 0.12 20.61
N ARG A 145 13.91 1.26 19.90
CA ARG A 145 14.09 2.60 20.49
C ARG A 145 12.78 3.33 20.76
N ASN A 146 11.64 2.74 20.39
CA ASN A 146 10.29 3.26 20.64
C ASN A 146 10.10 4.72 20.16
N VAL A 147 10.67 5.08 19.00
CA VAL A 147 10.57 6.44 18.43
C VAL A 147 9.13 6.87 18.14
N LEU A 148 8.22 5.89 17.99
CA LEU A 148 6.78 6.10 17.78
C LEU A 148 5.96 5.68 19.01
N GLY A 149 6.57 5.62 20.17
CA GLY A 149 5.93 5.20 21.40
C GLY A 149 5.81 3.70 21.58
N LYS A 150 5.32 3.30 22.75
CA LYS A 150 5.03 1.90 23.10
C LYS A 150 3.56 1.56 22.80
N GLU A 151 3.23 0.27 22.81
CA GLU A 151 1.87 -0.20 22.53
C GLU A 151 0.82 0.34 23.52
N ASP A 152 1.25 0.54 24.78
CA ASP A 152 0.42 1.01 25.89
C ASP A 152 0.32 2.55 25.98
N ASP A 153 0.99 3.28 25.09
CA ASP A 153 0.99 4.73 25.15
C ASP A 153 -0.43 5.29 24.98
N PRO A 154 -0.83 6.29 25.80
CA PRO A 154 -2.16 6.86 25.75
C PRO A 154 -2.43 7.51 24.39
N ARG A 155 -3.54 7.13 23.77
CA ARG A 155 -3.95 7.62 22.44
C ARG A 155 -4.73 8.92 22.53
N THR A 156 -4.21 9.88 23.31
CA THR A 156 -4.78 11.22 23.45
C THR A 156 -4.20 12.18 22.41
N PRO A 157 -4.87 13.31 22.11
CA PRO A 157 -4.29 14.34 21.25
C PRO A 157 -2.88 14.79 21.67
N GLU A 158 -2.67 14.97 22.98
CA GLU A 158 -1.39 15.40 23.55
C GLU A 158 -0.31 14.33 23.37
N GLY A 159 -0.69 13.05 23.53
CA GLY A 159 0.21 11.92 23.25
C GLY A 159 0.59 11.86 21.77
N VAL A 160 -0.36 12.09 20.86
CA VAL A 160 -0.09 12.16 19.41
C VAL A 160 0.87 13.30 19.08
N ASP A 161 0.71 14.47 19.72
CA ASP A 161 1.56 15.64 19.49
C ASP A 161 3.01 15.43 19.94
N GLN A 162 3.31 14.43 20.76
CA GLN A 162 4.70 14.05 21.09
C GLN A 162 5.41 13.43 19.88
N TYR A 163 4.67 12.72 19.02
CA TYR A 163 5.23 11.95 17.91
C TYR A 163 5.01 12.61 16.55
N ILE A 164 3.93 13.35 16.38
CA ILE A 164 3.56 14.03 15.13
C ILE A 164 3.59 15.55 15.34
N LYS A 165 4.31 16.24 14.46
CA LYS A 165 4.25 17.69 14.30
C LYS A 165 3.73 18.03 12.92
N ALA A 166 2.93 19.10 12.83
CA ALA A 166 2.37 19.60 11.59
C ALA A 166 2.63 21.11 11.41
N GLU A 167 3.70 21.61 12.04
CA GLU A 167 4.07 23.02 12.05
C GLU A 167 5.49 23.21 11.51
N ILE A 168 5.75 24.38 10.94
CA ILE A 168 7.10 24.85 10.62
C ILE A 168 7.78 25.16 11.97
N PRO A 169 8.90 24.50 12.31
CA PRO A 169 9.63 24.80 13.53
C PRO A 169 10.04 26.27 13.55
N GLU A 170 10.06 26.84 14.75
CA GLU A 170 10.49 28.22 14.94
C GLU A 170 11.96 28.38 14.57
N GLU A 171 12.30 29.59 14.13
CA GLU A 171 13.66 30.00 13.83
C GLU A 171 14.31 30.52 15.13
N PRO A 172 15.36 29.87 15.65
CA PRO A 172 16.10 30.36 16.81
C PRO A 172 16.78 31.71 16.51
N SER A 173 17.00 32.53 17.55
CA SER A 173 17.74 33.79 17.46
C SER A 173 19.10 33.57 16.80
N GLU A 174 19.53 34.43 15.86
CA GLU A 174 20.80 34.25 15.12
C GLU A 174 22.02 34.11 16.04
N ASP A 175 21.99 34.78 17.20
CA ASP A 175 23.05 34.74 18.21
C ASP A 175 23.06 33.45 19.06
N ASP A 176 21.99 32.64 19.01
CA ASP A 176 21.94 31.35 19.69
C ASP A 176 22.66 30.28 18.88
N HIS A 177 23.84 29.91 19.38
CA HIS A 177 24.72 28.87 18.84
C HIS A 177 24.72 27.58 19.66
N SER A 178 23.75 27.40 20.56
CA SER A 178 23.56 26.14 21.30
C SER A 178 23.30 24.95 20.35
N GLU A 179 23.61 23.73 20.81
CA GLU A 179 23.32 22.53 20.03
C GLU A 179 21.82 22.35 19.75
N SER A 180 20.97 22.78 20.70
CA SER A 180 19.51 22.80 20.52
C SER A 180 19.11 23.73 19.37
N ALA A 181 19.64 24.96 19.34
CA ALA A 181 19.37 25.90 18.26
C ALA A 181 19.87 25.38 16.90
N LYS A 182 21.06 24.78 16.85
CA LYS A 182 21.58 24.13 15.62
C LYS A 182 20.67 23.00 15.15
N GLN A 183 20.22 22.13 16.05
CA GLN A 183 19.31 21.04 15.72
C GLN A 183 17.96 21.57 15.23
N GLN A 184 17.42 22.60 15.88
CA GLN A 184 16.16 23.22 15.49
C GLN A 184 16.24 23.92 14.13
N ARG A 185 17.33 24.65 13.83
CA ARG A 185 17.58 25.21 12.49
C ARG A 185 17.61 24.12 11.43
N ARG A 186 18.28 23.00 11.71
CA ARG A 186 18.35 21.85 10.80
C ARG A 186 16.99 21.20 10.59
N LEU A 187 16.21 21.02 11.66
CA LEU A 187 14.85 20.49 11.56
C LEU A 187 13.99 21.42 10.70
N ARG A 188 14.03 22.73 10.97
CA ARG A 188 13.30 23.74 10.22
C ARG A 188 13.65 23.70 8.73
N GLN A 189 14.95 23.66 8.40
CA GLN A 189 15.41 23.51 7.02
C GLN A 189 14.80 22.27 6.36
N TYR A 190 14.85 21.12 7.03
CA TYR A 190 14.31 19.87 6.47
C TYR A 190 12.79 19.90 6.31
N VAL A 191 12.06 20.54 7.24
CA VAL A 191 10.62 20.74 7.12
C VAL A 191 10.29 21.59 5.90
N LEU A 192 10.95 22.74 5.74
CA LEU A 192 10.73 23.63 4.60
C LEU A 192 11.08 22.98 3.25
N GLU A 193 12.14 22.19 3.20
CA GLU A 193 12.57 21.52 1.97
C GLU A 193 11.70 20.30 1.61
N LYS A 194 11.25 19.53 2.62
CA LYS A 194 10.73 18.17 2.40
C LYS A 194 9.30 18.01 2.90
N MET A 195 8.90 18.70 3.96
CA MET A 195 7.60 18.53 4.58
C MET A 195 6.63 19.67 4.29
N VAL A 196 6.94 20.63 3.41
CA VAL A 196 5.97 21.64 2.97
C VAL A 196 5.38 21.27 1.61
N HIS A 197 4.05 21.21 1.55
CA HIS A 197 3.32 20.95 0.32
C HIS A 197 3.24 22.22 -0.53
N THR A 198 3.76 22.13 -1.74
CA THR A 198 3.54 23.11 -2.80
C THR A 198 2.66 22.47 -3.86
N CYS A 199 1.54 23.10 -4.16
CA CYS A 199 0.63 22.61 -5.19
C CYS A 199 1.29 22.71 -6.57
N ASP A 200 1.13 21.66 -7.39
CA ASP A 200 1.56 21.64 -8.79
C ASP A 200 0.45 21.06 -9.69
N SER A 201 0.71 21.01 -11.00
CA SER A 201 -0.24 20.48 -11.99
C SER A 201 -0.62 19.02 -11.76
N ARG A 202 0.12 18.26 -10.94
CA ARG A 202 -0.16 16.85 -10.63
C ARG A 202 -1.15 16.71 -9.48
N CYS A 203 -1.25 17.72 -8.60
CA CYS A 203 -2.17 17.68 -7.46
C CYS A 203 -3.42 18.55 -7.63
N LEU A 204 -3.41 19.51 -8.56
CA LEU A 204 -4.53 20.41 -8.79
C LEU A 204 -5.58 19.78 -9.71
N THR A 205 -6.83 19.76 -9.27
CA THR A 205 -8.00 19.36 -10.05
C THR A 205 -8.91 20.54 -10.31
N ALA A 206 -9.40 20.66 -11.55
CA ALA A 206 -10.45 21.60 -11.88
C ALA A 206 -11.79 21.03 -11.41
N THR A 207 -12.47 21.74 -10.52
CA THR A 207 -13.83 21.43 -10.09
C THR A 207 -14.76 22.58 -10.50
N GLY A 208 -15.75 22.29 -11.35
CA GLY A 208 -16.77 23.24 -11.82
C GLY A 208 -17.26 22.95 -13.25
N ASP A 209 -18.55 23.21 -13.50
CA ASP A 209 -19.16 23.16 -14.83
C ASP A 209 -18.47 24.13 -15.79
N THR A 210 -18.34 23.72 -17.06
CA THR A 210 -17.51 24.33 -18.12
C THR A 210 -17.84 25.79 -18.52
N LYS A 211 -18.70 26.48 -17.76
CA LYS A 211 -19.15 27.85 -18.05
C LYS A 211 -18.80 28.91 -16.98
N LYS A 212 -18.17 28.54 -15.85
CA LYS A 212 -17.61 29.51 -14.86
C LYS A 212 -16.17 29.13 -14.50
N LYS A 213 -15.30 30.12 -14.25
CA LYS A 213 -13.86 29.94 -13.93
C LYS A 213 -13.66 28.76 -12.97
N ALA A 214 -13.11 27.66 -13.47
CA ALA A 214 -12.95 26.44 -12.69
C ALA A 214 -12.07 26.70 -11.46
N ARG A 215 -12.59 26.42 -10.27
CA ARG A 215 -11.81 26.55 -9.03
C ARG A 215 -10.83 25.38 -8.99
N GLN A 216 -9.54 25.69 -8.93
CA GLN A 216 -8.51 24.67 -8.75
C GLN A 216 -8.51 24.22 -7.29
N THR A 217 -8.75 22.93 -7.05
CA THR A 217 -8.73 22.31 -5.73
C THR A 217 -7.59 21.32 -5.65
N CYS A 218 -6.88 21.29 -4.52
CA CYS A 218 -5.81 20.31 -4.30
C CYS A 218 -6.42 18.97 -3.90
N GLN A 219 -6.05 17.89 -4.61
CA GLN A 219 -6.49 16.52 -4.30
C GLN A 219 -6.07 16.04 -2.90
N LYS A 220 -5.05 16.66 -2.31
CA LYS A 220 -4.58 16.37 -0.94
C LYS A 220 -5.23 17.29 0.11
N HIS A 221 -6.14 18.16 -0.31
CA HIS A 221 -6.86 19.13 0.51
C HIS A 221 -5.93 20.09 1.26
N PHE A 222 -4.90 20.58 0.57
CA PHE A 222 -4.10 21.71 1.03
C PHE A 222 -4.63 23.04 0.43
N PRO A 223 -4.51 24.16 1.15
CA PRO A 223 -4.03 24.27 2.54
C PRO A 223 -5.00 23.62 3.54
N LYS A 224 -4.47 23.01 4.61
CA LYS A 224 -5.26 22.44 5.71
C LYS A 224 -5.86 23.58 6.58
N PRO A 225 -6.93 23.35 7.34
CA PRO A 225 -7.40 24.36 8.29
C PRO A 225 -6.37 24.56 9.41
N PHE A 226 -6.35 25.75 9.99
CA PHE A 226 -5.63 26.00 11.25
C PHE A 226 -6.35 25.29 12.39
N SER A 227 -5.60 24.89 13.40
CA SER A 227 -6.11 24.33 14.64
C SER A 227 -5.16 24.64 15.80
N PRO A 228 -5.62 25.24 16.90
CA PRO A 228 -4.76 25.54 18.04
C PRO A 228 -4.36 24.29 18.85
N PHE A 229 -5.07 23.18 18.68
CA PHE A 229 -4.79 21.89 19.31
C PHE A 229 -5.09 20.74 18.34
N THR A 230 -4.56 19.55 18.62
CA THR A 230 -4.87 18.34 17.84
C THR A 230 -6.25 17.80 18.19
N VAL A 231 -7.01 17.37 17.18
CA VAL A 231 -8.33 16.73 17.35
C VAL A 231 -8.31 15.37 16.66
N LEU A 232 -8.54 14.33 17.45
CA LEU A 232 -8.66 12.95 16.97
C LEU A 232 -10.15 12.63 16.80
N GLY A 233 -10.61 12.37 15.58
CA GLY A 233 -12.01 12.02 15.29
C GLY A 233 -12.20 10.51 15.10
N ASP A 234 -13.39 10.01 15.45
CA ASP A 234 -13.72 8.58 15.33
C ASP A 234 -13.92 8.11 13.87
N HIS A 235 -14.28 9.03 12.98
CA HIS A 235 -14.77 8.70 11.62
C HIS A 235 -14.11 9.49 10.48
N GLY A 236 -13.13 10.34 10.78
CA GLY A 236 -12.42 11.21 9.83
C GLY A 236 -10.92 11.32 10.11
N PRO A 237 -10.12 11.88 9.17
CA PRO A 237 -8.69 12.08 9.40
C PRO A 237 -8.46 13.04 10.57
N PRO A 238 -7.40 12.84 11.37
CA PRO A 238 -7.07 13.72 12.48
C PRO A 238 -6.79 15.15 11.99
N LEU A 239 -7.22 16.13 12.78
CA LEU A 239 -6.87 17.52 12.59
C LEU A 239 -5.72 17.87 13.54
N TYR A 240 -4.49 17.83 13.04
CA TYR A 240 -3.32 18.18 13.84
C TYR A 240 -3.25 19.67 14.15
N MET A 241 -2.62 19.98 15.28
CA MET A 241 -2.26 21.35 15.65
C MET A 241 -1.47 22.04 14.53
N ARG A 242 -2.01 23.17 14.09
CA ARG A 242 -1.49 24.09 13.07
C ARG A 242 -1.85 25.49 13.53
N ARG A 243 -1.01 26.13 14.34
CA ARG A 243 -1.27 27.49 14.81
C ARG A 243 -1.19 28.47 13.65
N GLN A 244 -2.06 29.48 13.72
CA GLN A 244 -2.04 30.59 12.75
C GLN A 244 -0.86 31.52 13.04
N PRO A 245 -0.24 32.12 12.01
CA PRO A 245 0.76 33.16 12.22
C PRO A 245 0.19 34.34 13.03
N ALA A 246 1.08 35.07 13.70
CA ALA A 246 0.70 36.30 14.38
C ALA A 246 0.05 37.28 13.38
N PRO A 247 -1.06 37.95 13.76
CA PRO A 247 -1.64 39.01 12.96
C PRO A 247 -0.63 40.12 12.68
N GLU A 248 -0.85 40.85 11.60
CA GLU A 248 0.00 41.99 11.25
C GLU A 248 -0.02 43.04 12.37
N GLY A 249 1.17 43.55 12.73
CA GLY A 249 1.34 44.50 13.84
C GLY A 249 1.48 43.87 15.23
N VAL A 250 1.27 42.56 15.40
CA VAL A 250 1.50 41.88 16.68
C VAL A 250 2.97 41.47 16.78
N ALA A 251 3.69 42.05 17.74
CA ALA A 251 5.05 41.65 18.07
C ALA A 251 5.04 40.27 18.76
N ILE A 252 5.88 39.36 18.26
CA ILE A 252 6.10 38.06 18.90
C ILE A 252 7.12 38.26 20.02
N THR A 253 6.69 38.07 21.26
CA THR A 253 7.51 38.07 22.48
C THR A 253 7.58 36.67 23.05
N ASP A 254 8.47 36.42 24.00
CA ASP A 254 8.57 35.10 24.63
C ASP A 254 7.27 34.68 25.35
N ASP A 255 6.50 35.65 25.86
CA ASP A 255 5.22 35.41 26.53
C ASP A 255 4.10 34.97 25.59
N ASN A 256 4.08 35.45 24.34
CA ASN A 256 2.97 35.16 23.40
C ASN A 256 3.37 34.23 22.24
N ARG A 257 4.64 33.89 22.10
CA ARG A 257 5.19 33.04 21.04
C ARG A 257 4.48 31.70 20.90
N HIS A 258 4.11 31.07 22.02
CA HIS A 258 3.40 29.80 22.03
C HIS A 258 1.97 29.87 21.46
N LEU A 259 1.41 31.05 21.23
CA LEU A 259 0.06 31.22 20.66
C LEU A 259 0.05 31.19 19.13
N TYR A 260 1.20 31.44 18.49
CA TYR A 260 1.28 31.69 17.06
C TYR A 260 2.16 30.67 16.33
N GLY A 261 1.80 30.42 15.08
CA GLY A 261 2.53 29.57 14.15
C GLY A 261 3.54 30.33 13.31
N SER A 262 4.38 29.58 12.60
CA SER A 262 5.41 30.15 11.73
C SER A 262 4.90 30.39 10.29
N ARG A 263 5.46 31.40 9.64
CA ARG A 263 5.32 31.69 8.21
C ARG A 263 6.68 31.63 7.53
N HIS A 264 6.73 31.10 6.32
CA HIS A 264 7.91 31.07 5.47
C HIS A 264 7.61 31.76 4.15
N VAL A 265 8.52 32.64 3.73
CA VAL A 265 8.43 33.38 2.48
C VAL A 265 9.55 32.91 1.57
N LYS A 266 9.18 32.35 0.41
CA LYS A 266 10.11 31.86 -0.60
C LYS A 266 10.02 32.71 -1.85
N LYS A 267 11.11 33.38 -2.23
CA LYS A 267 11.23 34.08 -3.52
C LYS A 267 11.72 33.10 -4.58
N LEU A 268 10.96 32.94 -5.65
CA LEU A 268 11.36 32.15 -6.81
C LEU A 268 12.30 32.94 -7.72
N ARG A 269 13.04 32.23 -8.57
CA ARG A 269 13.90 32.84 -9.61
C ARG A 269 13.10 33.67 -10.61
N SER A 270 11.80 33.41 -10.76
CA SER A 270 10.87 34.20 -11.58
C SER A 270 10.49 35.55 -10.95
N GLY A 271 10.94 35.84 -9.72
CA GLY A 271 10.51 37.01 -8.93
C GLY A 271 9.21 36.79 -8.15
N GLU A 272 8.50 35.69 -8.40
CA GLU A 272 7.28 35.34 -7.68
C GLU A 272 7.58 35.02 -6.21
N VAL A 273 6.73 35.51 -5.30
CA VAL A 273 6.86 35.30 -3.85
C VAL A 273 5.80 34.31 -3.41
N ILE A 274 6.23 33.13 -2.95
CA ILE A 274 5.36 32.13 -2.34
C ILE A 274 5.40 32.31 -0.83
N VAL A 275 4.23 32.54 -0.23
CA VAL A 275 4.06 32.57 1.23
C VAL A 275 3.44 31.24 1.66
N GLN A 276 4.12 30.51 2.54
CA GLN A 276 3.67 29.26 3.11
C GLN A 276 3.62 29.38 4.63
N ASP A 277 2.66 28.70 5.25
CA ASP A 277 2.46 28.68 6.68
C ASP A 277 2.17 27.24 7.16
N ASN A 278 1.86 27.08 8.44
CA ASN A 278 1.54 25.79 9.05
C ASN A 278 0.43 25.02 8.34
N ARG A 279 -0.43 25.63 7.52
CA ARG A 279 -1.47 24.90 6.75
C ARG A 279 -0.91 24.05 5.63
N HIS A 280 0.32 24.32 5.21
CA HIS A 280 0.99 23.67 4.09
C HIS A 280 1.88 22.50 4.54
N VAL A 281 2.08 22.32 5.84
CA VAL A 281 2.99 21.32 6.38
C VAL A 281 2.37 19.92 6.31
N VAL A 282 3.10 18.96 5.78
CA VAL A 282 2.79 17.54 5.82
C VAL A 282 3.21 17.02 7.21
N PRO A 283 2.33 16.30 7.94
CA PRO A 283 2.64 15.76 9.27
C PRO A 283 3.95 14.94 9.29
N TYR A 284 4.80 15.16 10.29
CA TYR A 284 6.12 14.53 10.37
C TYR A 284 6.51 14.19 11.81
N ASN A 285 7.41 13.22 11.95
CA ASN A 285 8.10 12.96 13.21
C ASN A 285 9.48 13.65 13.19
N PRO A 286 9.78 14.55 14.15
CA PRO A 286 11.05 15.30 14.17
C PRO A 286 12.30 14.40 14.17
N TYR A 287 12.29 13.31 14.95
CA TYR A 287 13.41 12.39 15.04
C TYR A 287 13.69 11.70 13.70
N ILE A 288 12.65 11.12 13.08
CA ILE A 288 12.77 10.44 11.78
C ILE A 288 13.26 11.43 10.71
N LEU A 289 12.70 12.65 10.67
CA LEU A 289 13.09 13.65 9.70
C LEU A 289 14.56 14.08 9.87
N LEU A 290 15.02 14.32 11.11
CA LEU A 290 16.40 14.72 11.40
C LEU A 290 17.40 13.60 11.10
N LYS A 291 17.13 12.38 11.56
CA LYS A 291 18.04 11.24 11.39
C LYS A 291 18.15 10.81 9.94
N TYR A 292 17.01 10.75 9.24
CA TYR A 292 16.98 10.22 7.88
C TYR A 292 17.02 11.28 6.80
N ASN A 293 16.81 12.57 7.10
CA ASN A 293 16.83 13.64 6.09
C ASN A 293 16.05 13.26 4.82
N ALA A 294 14.81 12.81 4.98
CA ALA A 294 13.97 12.25 3.93
C ALA A 294 12.51 12.68 4.10
N HIS A 295 11.75 12.68 3.02
CA HIS A 295 10.32 12.95 3.08
C HIS A 295 9.63 11.76 3.77
N ALA A 296 9.19 11.97 5.01
CA ALA A 296 8.59 10.95 5.85
C ALA A 296 7.29 11.48 6.47
N ASN A 297 6.14 11.14 5.88
CA ASN A 297 4.83 11.52 6.40
C ASN A 297 4.38 10.52 7.45
N LEU A 298 4.10 10.99 8.66
CA LEU A 298 3.56 10.18 9.76
C LEU A 298 2.13 10.63 10.08
N GLU A 299 1.18 9.72 9.99
CA GLU A 299 -0.23 9.98 10.26
C GLU A 299 -0.73 9.12 11.42
N TYR A 300 -1.55 9.70 12.29
CA TYR A 300 -2.38 8.99 13.25
C TYR A 300 -3.62 8.42 12.56
N VAL A 301 -3.94 7.18 12.90
CA VAL A 301 -4.81 6.36 12.07
C VAL A 301 -6.17 6.12 12.72
N GLY A 302 -6.24 5.99 14.05
CA GLY A 302 -7.43 6.07 14.92
C GLY A 302 -8.63 5.13 14.69
N SER A 303 -8.98 4.83 13.43
CA SER A 303 -10.23 4.20 13.00
C SER A 303 -10.01 3.03 12.04
N ALA A 304 -11.03 2.20 11.85
CA ALA A 304 -11.00 1.05 10.92
C ALA A 304 -10.91 1.45 9.43
N LYS A 305 -11.29 2.70 9.07
CA LYS A 305 -11.17 3.25 7.70
C LYS A 305 -9.72 3.31 7.21
N CYS A 306 -8.76 3.13 8.10
CA CYS A 306 -7.35 3.03 7.75
C CYS A 306 -6.98 1.86 6.86
N LEU A 307 -7.75 0.77 6.95
CA LEU A 307 -7.59 -0.37 6.07
C LEU A 307 -7.73 0.13 4.63
N GLU A 308 -8.72 1.00 4.34
CA GLU A 308 -8.98 1.62 3.02
C GLU A 308 -7.82 2.48 2.54
N TYR A 309 -7.14 3.17 3.47
CA TYR A 309 -5.98 3.97 3.12
C TYR A 309 -4.76 3.10 2.82
N ILE A 310 -4.46 2.07 3.63
CA ILE A 310 -3.41 1.08 3.35
C ILE A 310 -3.73 0.33 2.05
N PHE A 311 -4.99 -0.05 1.84
CA PHE A 311 -5.52 -0.62 0.60
C PHE A 311 -5.17 0.24 -0.61
N LYS A 312 -5.33 1.56 -0.54
CA LYS A 312 -4.98 2.46 -1.65
C LYS A 312 -3.52 2.36 -2.05
N TYR A 313 -2.60 2.06 -1.14
CA TYR A 313 -1.15 1.98 -1.43
C TYR A 313 -0.68 0.55 -1.71
N VAL A 314 -1.28 -0.45 -1.06
CA VAL A 314 -0.99 -1.87 -1.26
C VAL A 314 -1.65 -2.36 -2.54
N MET A 315 -2.94 -2.04 -2.76
CA MET A 315 -3.69 -2.43 -3.96
C MET A 315 -3.59 -1.40 -5.09
N LYS A 316 -2.83 -0.30 -4.92
CA LYS A 316 -2.47 0.53 -6.08
C LYS A 316 -1.67 -0.35 -7.02
N GLY A 317 -2.31 -0.79 -8.10
CA GLY A 317 -1.61 -1.50 -9.16
C GLY A 317 -0.46 -0.67 -9.71
N HIS A 318 0.40 -1.32 -10.48
CA HIS A 318 1.53 -0.67 -11.14
C HIS A 318 1.07 0.47 -12.05
N ASP A 319 1.91 1.49 -12.16
CA ASP A 319 1.71 2.52 -13.19
C ASP A 319 1.67 1.82 -14.56
N ARG A 320 0.66 2.14 -15.36
CA ARG A 320 0.45 1.55 -16.69
C ARG A 320 0.78 2.63 -17.72
N ALA A 321 1.75 2.37 -18.59
CA ALA A 321 2.06 3.23 -19.72
C ALA A 321 1.62 2.52 -21.00
N TYR A 322 0.90 3.23 -21.85
CA TYR A 322 0.44 2.74 -23.15
C TYR A 322 1.20 3.48 -24.26
N VAL A 323 1.77 2.73 -25.21
CA VAL A 323 2.41 3.30 -26.40
C VAL A 323 1.63 2.81 -27.63
N LYS A 324 1.08 3.73 -28.41
CA LYS A 324 0.46 3.42 -29.71
C LYS A 324 1.58 3.26 -30.73
N VAL A 325 1.87 2.04 -31.15
CA VAL A 325 2.79 1.77 -32.26
C VAL A 325 2.01 1.80 -33.57
N THR A 326 2.18 2.86 -34.36
CA THR A 326 1.88 2.82 -35.80
C THR A 326 3.19 2.65 -36.56
N ALA A 327 3.16 1.93 -37.70
CA ALA A 327 4.31 1.39 -38.45
C ALA A 327 5.38 2.42 -38.91
N LYS A 328 5.26 3.71 -38.59
CA LYS A 328 6.24 4.76 -38.89
C LYS A 328 7.06 5.27 -37.68
N CYS A 329 6.91 4.68 -36.49
CA CYS A 329 7.46 5.27 -35.25
C CYS A 329 8.72 4.62 -34.66
N LEU A 330 9.42 3.71 -35.36
CA LEU A 330 10.59 3.02 -34.76
C LEU A 330 11.83 3.91 -34.56
N GLU A 331 11.99 5.01 -35.31
CA GLU A 331 13.14 5.92 -35.11
C GLU A 331 12.86 7.08 -34.13
N TYR A 332 11.59 7.34 -33.77
CA TYR A 332 11.20 8.53 -33.00
C TYR A 332 10.99 8.28 -31.49
N ILE A 333 10.95 7.02 -31.04
CA ILE A 333 10.60 6.64 -29.67
C ILE A 333 11.65 7.05 -28.62
N PHE A 334 12.95 7.07 -28.95
CA PHE A 334 13.98 7.47 -27.99
C PHE A 334 14.05 8.99 -27.74
N LYS A 335 13.39 9.81 -28.57
CA LYS A 335 13.41 11.28 -28.45
C LYS A 335 12.28 11.84 -27.57
N TYR A 336 11.17 11.12 -27.39
CA TYR A 336 9.91 11.68 -26.82
C TYR A 336 9.50 11.17 -25.43
N VAL A 337 10.30 10.30 -24.78
CA VAL A 337 10.05 9.84 -23.39
C VAL A 337 10.08 10.98 -22.34
N MET A 338 10.46 12.21 -22.73
CA MET A 338 10.66 13.35 -21.81
C MET A 338 9.72 14.56 -22.00
N LYS A 339 8.63 14.48 -22.76
CA LYS A 339 7.67 15.61 -22.86
C LYS A 339 6.20 15.18 -22.95
N GLY A 340 5.47 15.44 -21.86
CA GLY A 340 4.09 15.95 -21.88
C GLY A 340 2.96 15.03 -22.35
N HIS A 341 1.82 15.12 -21.67
CA HIS A 341 0.63 14.29 -21.82
C HIS A 341 -0.12 14.45 -23.15
N ASP A 342 -0.77 13.38 -23.60
CA ASP A 342 -2.11 13.42 -24.19
C ASP A 342 -2.95 12.18 -23.81
N ARG A 343 -4.26 12.39 -23.64
CA ARG A 343 -5.24 11.39 -23.14
C ARG A 343 -5.71 10.46 -24.26
N ALA A 344 -5.85 9.16 -23.98
CA ALA A 344 -6.48 8.20 -24.89
C ALA A 344 -7.30 7.13 -24.14
N TYR A 345 -8.46 6.78 -24.70
CA TYR A 345 -9.35 5.68 -24.28
C TYR A 345 -8.93 4.36 -24.94
N VAL A 346 -9.21 3.21 -24.29
CA VAL A 346 -8.98 1.87 -24.84
C VAL A 346 -10.27 1.07 -24.89
N LYS A 347 -10.61 0.61 -26.10
CA LYS A 347 -11.52 -0.50 -26.43
C LYS A 347 -10.72 -1.81 -26.26
N VAL A 348 -11.24 -2.75 -25.48
CA VAL A 348 -10.65 -4.08 -25.36
C VAL A 348 -11.12 -4.88 -26.56
N THR A 349 -10.21 -5.11 -27.50
CA THR A 349 -10.35 -6.19 -28.49
C THR A 349 -9.32 -7.25 -28.15
N ASP A 350 -9.76 -8.51 -28.23
CA ASP A 350 -8.90 -9.69 -28.17
C ASP A 350 -7.63 -9.44 -29.02
N TYR A 351 -6.46 -9.54 -28.40
CA TYR A 351 -5.18 -9.24 -29.06
C TYR A 351 -4.73 -10.38 -29.96
N ARG A 352 -5.38 -11.54 -29.89
CA ARG A 352 -5.38 -12.52 -30.98
C ARG A 352 -6.33 -11.95 -32.02
N GLY A 353 -5.80 -11.38 -33.11
CA GLY A 353 -6.53 -10.63 -34.13
C GLY A 353 -7.62 -11.37 -34.91
N VAL A 354 -8.24 -12.40 -34.35
CA VAL A 354 -9.39 -13.12 -34.88
C VAL A 354 -10.48 -13.11 -33.81
N PRO A 355 -11.62 -12.44 -34.04
CA PRO A 355 -12.78 -12.55 -33.18
C PRO A 355 -13.20 -14.02 -33.10
N VAL A 356 -13.13 -14.62 -31.92
CA VAL A 356 -13.66 -15.97 -31.70
C VAL A 356 -15.16 -15.83 -31.53
N THR A 357 -15.94 -16.53 -32.33
CA THR A 357 -17.39 -16.62 -32.16
C THR A 357 -17.78 -17.97 -31.58
N ASP A 358 -18.81 -17.98 -30.73
CA ASP A 358 -19.41 -19.23 -30.29
C ASP A 358 -20.30 -19.84 -31.40
N ASN A 359 -20.86 -21.02 -31.12
CA ASN A 359 -21.73 -21.73 -32.06
C ASN A 359 -23.03 -20.97 -32.41
N GLN A 360 -23.31 -19.86 -31.73
CA GLN A 360 -24.48 -19.01 -31.93
C GLN A 360 -24.10 -17.66 -32.59
N GLY A 361 -22.85 -17.51 -33.03
CA GLY A 361 -22.34 -16.30 -33.67
C GLY A 361 -22.06 -15.14 -32.70
N ARG A 362 -22.11 -15.37 -31.38
CA ARG A 362 -21.80 -14.35 -30.36
C ARG A 362 -20.30 -14.21 -30.23
N GLN A 363 -19.84 -12.98 -30.04
CA GLN A 363 -18.42 -12.69 -29.85
C GLN A 363 -17.95 -13.19 -28.49
N VAL A 364 -16.98 -14.10 -28.47
CA VAL A 364 -16.35 -14.61 -27.25
C VAL A 364 -15.27 -13.64 -26.80
N VAL A 365 -15.39 -13.15 -25.57
CA VAL A 365 -14.41 -12.28 -24.94
C VAL A 365 -13.67 -13.07 -23.86
N ASN A 366 -12.40 -13.39 -24.11
CA ASN A 366 -11.55 -14.01 -23.10
C ASN A 366 -10.96 -12.95 -22.16
N TYR A 367 -10.84 -13.28 -20.87
CA TYR A 367 -10.13 -12.45 -19.89
C TYR A 367 -8.84 -13.14 -19.50
N ASP A 368 -7.69 -12.53 -19.83
CA ASP A 368 -6.38 -13.04 -19.44
C ASP A 368 -5.64 -12.06 -18.53
N GLU A 369 -5.68 -12.30 -17.22
CA GLU A 369 -5.00 -11.47 -16.22
C GLU A 369 -3.47 -11.53 -16.38
N ILE A 370 -2.95 -12.67 -16.82
CA ILE A 370 -1.50 -12.93 -16.93
C ILE A 370 -0.95 -12.16 -18.11
N GLU A 371 -1.52 -12.35 -19.30
CA GLU A 371 -1.11 -11.64 -20.50
C GLU A 371 -1.27 -10.13 -20.31
N HIS A 372 -2.41 -9.68 -19.78
CA HIS A 372 -2.65 -8.26 -19.54
C HIS A 372 -1.58 -7.66 -18.62
N SER A 373 -1.08 -8.43 -17.65
CA SER A 373 -0.01 -7.99 -16.77
C SER A 373 1.34 -7.78 -17.48
N PHE A 374 1.59 -8.44 -18.61
CA PHE A 374 2.80 -8.23 -19.42
C PHE A 374 2.60 -7.16 -20.50
N SER A 375 1.43 -7.11 -21.12
CA SER A 375 1.17 -6.28 -22.29
C SER A 375 0.98 -4.78 -22.00
N VAL A 376 0.61 -4.40 -20.77
CA VAL A 376 0.26 -2.99 -20.46
C VAL A 376 1.00 -2.41 -19.26
N ARG A 377 1.91 -3.16 -18.67
CA ARG A 377 2.54 -2.79 -17.40
C ARG A 377 3.86 -2.08 -17.64
N TYR A 378 3.93 -0.84 -17.17
CA TYR A 378 5.21 -0.19 -16.99
C TYR A 378 5.78 -0.59 -15.63
N MET A 379 7.07 -0.92 -15.62
CA MET A 379 7.80 -1.18 -14.40
C MET A 379 9.08 -0.36 -14.44
N ALA A 380 9.24 0.53 -13.45
CA ALA A 380 10.46 1.30 -13.35
C ALA A 380 11.65 0.35 -13.11
N ALA A 381 12.82 0.68 -13.66
CA ALA A 381 14.02 -0.15 -13.51
C ALA A 381 14.35 -0.52 -12.04
N PRO A 382 14.13 0.35 -11.04
CA PRO A 382 14.23 -0.02 -9.62
C PRO A 382 13.31 -1.11 -9.15
N GLU A 383 12.04 -1.03 -9.53
CA GLU A 383 11.08 -2.06 -9.15
C GLU A 383 11.39 -3.39 -9.85
N ALA A 384 11.81 -3.34 -11.11
CA ALA A 384 12.20 -4.53 -11.87
C ALA A 384 13.38 -5.26 -11.23
N LEU A 385 14.46 -4.54 -10.86
CA LEU A 385 15.59 -5.20 -10.22
C LEU A 385 15.25 -5.70 -8.80
N TYR A 386 14.38 -5.01 -8.07
CA TYR A 386 13.92 -5.46 -6.77
C TYR A 386 13.21 -6.83 -6.86
N ARG A 387 12.39 -7.01 -7.91
CA ARG A 387 11.69 -8.26 -8.20
C ARG A 387 12.61 -9.36 -8.72
N ILE A 388 13.54 -9.05 -9.62
CA ILE A 388 14.52 -10.02 -10.15
C ILE A 388 15.34 -10.64 -9.02
N ASN A 389 15.73 -9.83 -8.03
CA ASN A 389 16.46 -10.31 -6.85
C ASN A 389 15.57 -11.03 -5.83
N GLY A 390 14.27 -11.16 -6.08
CA GLY A 390 13.34 -11.91 -5.23
C GLY A 390 12.97 -11.22 -3.90
N TYR A 391 13.30 -9.94 -3.71
CA TYR A 391 13.05 -9.26 -2.45
C TYR A 391 11.54 -9.17 -2.11
N PRO A 392 11.17 -9.23 -0.82
CA PRO A 392 9.77 -9.14 -0.40
C PRO A 392 9.21 -7.74 -0.65
N ILE A 393 8.07 -7.66 -1.33
CA ILE A 393 7.33 -6.39 -1.56
C ILE A 393 6.51 -6.02 -0.33
N VAL A 394 5.98 -7.03 0.38
CA VAL A 394 5.20 -6.87 1.60
C VAL A 394 5.86 -7.72 2.68
N LYS A 395 6.15 -7.10 3.83
CA LYS A 395 6.60 -7.77 5.04
C LYS A 395 5.54 -7.56 6.12
N LEU A 396 5.16 -8.65 6.79
CA LEU A 396 4.25 -8.63 7.93
C LEU A 396 5.05 -8.95 9.19
N SER A 397 4.64 -8.39 10.32
CA SER A 397 5.26 -8.69 11.63
C SER A 397 4.97 -10.13 12.07
N HIS A 398 3.78 -10.64 11.74
CA HIS A 398 3.32 -11.97 12.13
C HIS A 398 3.28 -12.91 10.92
N THR A 399 3.50 -14.20 11.19
CA THR A 399 3.21 -15.26 10.21
C THR A 399 1.72 -15.58 10.25
N VAL A 400 1.03 -15.43 9.13
CA VAL A 400 -0.41 -15.76 9.06
C VAL A 400 -0.58 -17.20 8.58
N GLU A 401 -1.03 -18.07 9.48
CA GLU A 401 -1.38 -19.47 9.19
C GLU A 401 -2.82 -19.54 8.71
N LYS A 402 -3.05 -20.13 7.54
CA LYS A 402 -4.38 -20.22 6.94
C LYS A 402 -4.96 -21.60 7.23
N LEU A 403 -6.11 -21.61 7.88
CA LEU A 403 -6.88 -22.83 8.13
C LEU A 403 -8.11 -22.83 7.26
N TYR A 404 -8.45 -23.99 6.71
CA TYR A 404 -9.65 -24.19 5.93
C TYR A 404 -10.57 -25.12 6.69
N VAL A 405 -11.84 -24.75 6.77
CA VAL A 405 -12.89 -25.62 7.31
C VAL A 405 -13.73 -26.11 6.14
N HIS A 406 -13.99 -27.41 6.11
CA HIS A 406 -14.77 -28.05 5.06
C HIS A 406 -15.62 -29.17 5.65
N THR A 407 -16.72 -29.49 4.99
CA THR A 407 -17.53 -30.68 5.28
C THR A 407 -16.82 -31.95 4.79
N PRO A 408 -17.26 -33.15 5.22
CA PRO A 408 -16.84 -34.41 4.61
C PRO A 408 -17.05 -34.37 3.09
N GLY A 409 -16.02 -34.73 2.31
CA GLY A 409 -16.03 -34.62 0.84
C GLY A 409 -15.89 -33.20 0.25
N GLY A 410 -15.98 -32.15 1.07
CA GLY A 410 -15.93 -30.73 0.64
C GLY A 410 -14.52 -30.18 0.35
N THR A 411 -13.52 -31.03 0.15
CA THR A 411 -12.14 -30.60 -0.08
C THR A 411 -11.93 -30.12 -1.52
N THR A 412 -11.38 -28.91 -1.68
CA THR A 412 -10.98 -28.41 -3.01
C THR A 412 -9.86 -29.27 -3.58
N VAL A 413 -10.02 -29.73 -4.83
CA VAL A 413 -8.99 -30.46 -5.57
C VAL A 413 -8.47 -29.57 -6.70
N VAL A 414 -7.14 -29.52 -6.82
CA VAL A 414 -6.42 -28.83 -7.88
C VAL A 414 -5.67 -29.91 -8.65
N TYR A 415 -5.86 -29.95 -9.96
CA TYR A 415 -5.18 -30.86 -10.88
C TYR A 415 -4.71 -30.08 -12.11
N ASP A 416 -3.64 -30.55 -12.74
CA ASP A 416 -3.23 -30.06 -14.05
C ASP A 416 -4.27 -30.48 -15.10
N GLU A 417 -4.50 -29.64 -16.10
CA GLU A 417 -5.46 -29.90 -17.18
C GLU A 417 -5.09 -31.18 -17.95
N LYS A 418 -3.81 -31.55 -17.96
CA LYS A 418 -3.31 -32.79 -18.57
C LYS A 418 -3.51 -34.03 -17.70
N GLU A 419 -3.83 -33.86 -16.42
CA GLU A 419 -3.95 -34.93 -15.43
C GLU A 419 -5.38 -35.08 -14.90
N ILE A 420 -6.38 -34.44 -15.52
CA ILE A 420 -7.77 -34.42 -15.04
C ILE A 420 -8.31 -35.84 -14.83
N MET A 421 -8.08 -36.73 -15.81
CA MET A 421 -8.59 -38.10 -15.78
C MET A 421 -7.90 -38.92 -14.68
N ASP A 422 -6.58 -38.80 -14.56
CA ASP A 422 -5.79 -39.52 -13.57
C ASP A 422 -6.04 -38.99 -12.15
N ALA A 423 -6.22 -37.68 -11.98
CA ALA A 423 -6.54 -37.05 -10.71
C ALA A 423 -7.96 -37.39 -10.24
N ALA A 424 -8.93 -37.47 -11.16
CA ALA A 424 -10.29 -37.92 -10.85
C ALA A 424 -10.31 -39.40 -10.45
N GLN A 425 -9.53 -40.24 -11.15
CA GLN A 425 -9.38 -41.66 -10.84
C GLN A 425 -8.68 -41.88 -9.49
N ALA A 426 -7.61 -41.13 -9.22
CA ALA A 426 -6.88 -41.14 -7.95
C ALA A 426 -7.78 -40.67 -6.79
N GLN A 427 -8.62 -39.67 -7.00
CA GLN A 427 -9.57 -39.22 -5.98
C GLN A 427 -10.66 -40.25 -5.65
N ALA A 428 -10.98 -41.15 -6.59
CA ALA A 428 -11.90 -42.26 -6.37
C ALA A 428 -11.24 -43.47 -5.66
N THR A 429 -9.91 -43.56 -5.67
CA THR A 429 -9.14 -44.69 -5.09
C THR A 429 -8.36 -44.33 -3.83
N GLU A 430 -7.96 -43.08 -3.66
CA GLU A 430 -7.23 -42.55 -2.52
C GLU A 430 -8.25 -42.16 -1.44
N GLY A 431 -8.21 -42.82 -0.28
CA GLY A 431 -9.12 -42.53 0.85
C GLY A 431 -9.07 -41.06 1.30
N GLU A 432 -9.93 -40.68 2.26
CA GLU A 432 -10.09 -39.29 2.71
C GLU A 432 -8.77 -38.51 2.79
N LYS A 433 -8.67 -37.45 1.96
CA LYS A 433 -7.47 -36.63 1.85
C LYS A 433 -7.07 -36.12 3.24
N LYS A 434 -5.83 -36.40 3.66
CA LYS A 434 -5.30 -35.86 4.92
C LYS A 434 -5.15 -34.34 4.80
N THR A 435 -6.10 -33.60 5.37
CA THR A 435 -6.09 -32.13 5.44
C THR A 435 -5.68 -31.68 6.84
N PRO A 436 -5.30 -30.41 7.03
CA PRO A 436 -5.04 -29.88 8.37
C PRO A 436 -6.22 -30.10 9.34
N LEU A 437 -7.46 -30.04 8.85
CA LEU A 437 -8.66 -30.27 9.66
C LEU A 437 -8.84 -31.75 10.02
N THR A 438 -8.76 -32.67 9.07
CA THR A 438 -8.92 -34.11 9.37
C THR A 438 -7.79 -34.62 10.27
N GLN A 439 -6.57 -34.12 10.07
CA GLN A 439 -5.44 -34.42 10.94
C GLN A 439 -5.51 -33.76 12.30
N PHE A 440 -6.27 -32.68 12.47
CA PHE A 440 -6.53 -32.12 13.79
C PHE A 440 -7.41 -33.07 14.62
N PHE A 441 -8.45 -33.66 14.02
CA PHE A 441 -9.26 -34.67 14.72
C PHE A 441 -8.44 -35.90 15.12
N ALA A 442 -7.55 -36.38 14.23
CA ALA A 442 -6.61 -37.46 14.56
C ALA A 442 -5.66 -37.05 15.71
N LEU A 443 -5.11 -35.83 15.68
CA LEU A 443 -4.27 -35.31 16.76
C LEU A 443 -5.02 -35.26 18.09
N CYS A 444 -6.28 -34.82 18.12
CA CYS A 444 -7.09 -34.79 19.33
C CYS A 444 -7.34 -36.18 19.91
N ALA A 445 -7.41 -37.22 19.08
CA ALA A 445 -7.54 -38.60 19.56
C ALA A 445 -6.28 -39.06 20.30
N GLU A 446 -5.10 -38.66 19.83
CA GLU A 446 -3.80 -39.11 20.35
C GLU A 446 -3.22 -38.23 21.48
N ASP A 447 -3.38 -36.92 21.40
CA ASP A 447 -2.74 -35.93 22.28
C ASP A 447 -3.78 -35.22 23.17
N GLU A 448 -3.68 -35.41 24.49
CA GLU A 448 -4.59 -34.82 25.48
C GLU A 448 -4.54 -33.28 25.52
N GLU A 449 -3.40 -32.68 25.23
CA GLU A 449 -3.25 -31.22 25.21
C GLU A 449 -3.91 -30.63 23.96
N ALA A 450 -3.76 -31.30 22.82
CA ALA A 450 -4.43 -30.89 21.60
C ALA A 450 -5.96 -30.95 21.73
N ARG A 451 -6.47 -31.91 22.50
CA ARG A 451 -7.90 -32.11 22.78
C ARG A 451 -8.57 -30.92 23.48
N LYS A 452 -7.78 -30.10 24.19
CA LYS A 452 -8.23 -28.88 24.89
C LYS A 452 -8.26 -27.64 23.98
N LEU A 453 -7.63 -27.70 22.81
CA LEU A 453 -7.50 -26.58 21.89
C LEU A 453 -8.64 -26.56 20.88
N ARG A 454 -9.10 -25.36 20.51
CA ARG A 454 -9.94 -25.17 19.32
C ARG A 454 -9.06 -25.23 18.08
N PHE A 455 -9.63 -25.62 16.93
CA PHE A 455 -8.88 -25.72 15.68
C PHE A 455 -8.06 -24.45 15.33
N PRO A 456 -8.56 -23.21 15.52
CA PRO A 456 -7.78 -22.00 15.29
C PRO A 456 -6.63 -21.75 16.28
N GLU A 457 -6.62 -22.42 17.42
CA GLU A 457 -5.57 -22.31 18.45
C GLU A 457 -4.44 -23.31 18.20
N VAL A 458 -4.72 -24.41 17.49
CA VAL A 458 -3.75 -25.46 17.17
C VAL A 458 -2.48 -24.91 16.52
N PRO A 459 -2.52 -23.99 15.53
CA PRO A 459 -1.30 -23.48 14.91
C PRO A 459 -0.39 -22.70 15.85
N LEU A 460 -0.91 -22.21 16.99
CA LEU A 460 -0.13 -21.52 18.01
C LEU A 460 0.81 -22.49 18.74
N HIS A 461 0.40 -23.75 18.90
CA HIS A 461 1.13 -24.78 19.65
C HIS A 461 1.73 -25.88 18.76
N TYR A 462 1.16 -26.11 17.59
CA TYR A 462 1.53 -27.16 16.64
C TYR A 462 1.82 -26.54 15.26
N ARG A 463 2.69 -27.20 14.48
CA ARG A 463 2.92 -26.89 13.07
C ARG A 463 2.43 -28.05 12.22
N PHE A 464 1.76 -27.76 11.11
CA PHE A 464 1.37 -28.80 10.18
C PHE A 464 2.55 -29.14 9.25
N ASP A 465 2.95 -30.40 9.22
CA ASP A 465 3.90 -30.92 8.24
C ASP A 465 3.13 -31.32 6.99
N ALA A 466 3.24 -30.53 5.92
CA ALA A 466 2.54 -30.77 4.66
C ALA A 466 3.32 -31.67 3.68
N SER A 467 4.44 -32.27 4.11
CA SER A 467 5.18 -33.22 3.26
C SER A 467 4.31 -34.42 2.90
N LYS A 468 4.48 -34.95 1.67
CA LYS A 468 3.64 -36.02 1.13
C LYS A 468 3.55 -37.23 2.07
N ASP A 469 4.63 -37.54 2.78
CA ASP A 469 4.74 -38.75 3.60
C ASP A 469 4.31 -38.54 5.07
N LYS A 470 4.19 -37.30 5.54
CA LYS A 470 4.05 -36.98 6.98
C LYS A 470 2.95 -35.99 7.30
N LYS A 471 1.91 -35.86 6.46
CA LYS A 471 0.73 -34.98 6.64
C LYS A 471 0.14 -35.07 8.06
N LYS A 472 0.70 -34.33 9.03
CA LYS A 472 0.38 -34.42 10.46
C LYS A 472 0.76 -33.16 11.21
N TRP A 473 0.15 -32.96 12.37
CA TRP A 473 0.51 -31.89 13.30
C TRP A 473 1.68 -32.30 14.18
N ILE A 474 2.65 -31.39 14.36
CA ILE A 474 3.85 -31.61 15.16
C ILE A 474 3.94 -30.49 16.19
N LYS A 475 4.09 -30.84 17.47
CA LYS A 475 4.24 -29.86 18.55
C LYS A 475 5.43 -28.93 18.28
N ARG A 476 5.22 -27.62 18.44
CA ARG A 476 6.25 -26.60 18.21
C ARG A 476 7.26 -26.64 19.36
N LYS A 477 8.53 -26.43 19.01
CA LYS A 477 9.63 -26.29 19.98
C LYS A 477 9.89 -24.84 20.38
N TYR A 478 9.41 -23.87 19.58
CA TYR A 478 9.66 -22.45 19.79
C TYR A 478 8.37 -21.66 19.54
N ASN A 479 8.14 -20.63 20.35
CA ASN A 479 7.08 -19.67 20.12
C ASN A 479 7.39 -18.85 18.87
N LYS A 480 6.39 -18.70 18.00
CA LYS A 480 6.42 -17.79 16.86
C LYS A 480 5.23 -16.85 16.95
N ASP A 481 5.42 -15.63 16.47
CA ASP A 481 4.34 -14.65 16.31
C ASP A 481 3.41 -15.09 15.18
N ILE A 482 2.46 -15.94 15.54
CA ILE A 482 1.48 -16.53 14.64
C ILE A 482 0.14 -15.82 14.81
N VAL A 483 -0.49 -15.56 13.68
CA VAL A 483 -1.88 -15.12 13.57
C VAL A 483 -2.61 -16.15 12.73
N VAL A 484 -3.80 -16.57 13.15
CA VAL A 484 -4.54 -17.62 12.45
C VAL A 484 -5.69 -17.03 11.66
N ARG A 485 -5.73 -17.31 10.36
CA ARG A 485 -6.85 -16.91 9.51
C ARG A 485 -7.62 -18.14 9.08
N VAL A 486 -8.82 -18.31 9.62
CA VAL A 486 -9.79 -19.29 9.12
C VAL A 486 -10.38 -18.73 7.83
N GLY A 487 -10.32 -19.49 6.74
CA GLY A 487 -10.65 -19.05 5.40
C GLY A 487 -11.60 -19.96 4.65
#